data_AF-A0A0G0S6V7-F1
#
_entry.id   AF-A0A0G0S6V7-F1
#
_cell.length_a   1.000
_cell.length_b   1.000
_cell.length_c   1.000
_cell.angle_alpha   90.00
_cell.angle_beta   90.00
_cell.angle_gamma   90.00
#
_symmetry.space_group_name_H-M   'P 1'
#
loop_
_entity.id
_entity.type
_entity.pdbx_description
1 polymer ?
#
loop_
_entity_poly.entity_id
_entity_poly.type
_entity_poly.pdbx_seq_one_letter_code
_entity_poly.pdbx_strand_id
1 'polypeptide(L)'
;MLPNPSGDESGAEWVELYNLNPGITPLTDCILYLHETNNNQKVVFSQENFIEKFKVISWDGSWLNNSGDRVRLECGSFTDSLSYGDATESVVSKPNEGGSIGRSPDGTGNFYLLSYVTINEANAVPPTLSPRPTDSPTSTPKPTNTSTPPPTSKPSKTPTPTAKKETGVPTNPVEAKDDTTENEIVLSGDNQTEVLGIQETSLQNLSPTPTEKNDGSGKKFPIMAGILIVAGIGLTGAAFYPIFRKRRLSYNLKLFGWF
;
A
#
# COMPACT_ATOMS: atom_id res chain seq x y z
N MET A 1 -22.35 7.52 -14.99
CA MET A 1 -21.01 7.07 -14.57
C MET A 1 -20.61 7.93 -13.39
N LEU A 2 -20.29 7.33 -12.24
CA LEU A 2 -19.50 8.01 -11.22
C LEU A 2 -18.00 7.91 -11.62
N PRO A 3 -17.10 8.74 -11.06
CA PRO A 3 -15.67 8.47 -11.15
C PRO A 3 -15.35 7.11 -10.48
N ASN A 4 -14.46 6.36 -11.11
CA ASN A 4 -13.96 5.07 -10.62
C ASN A 4 -12.44 5.02 -10.87
N PRO A 5 -11.58 5.02 -9.84
CA PRO A 5 -11.93 5.01 -8.41
C PRO A 5 -12.77 6.20 -7.97
N SER A 6 -13.52 6.02 -6.88
CA SER A 6 -14.31 7.09 -6.29
C SER A 6 -13.38 8.05 -5.55
N GLY A 7 -13.71 9.35 -5.59
CA GLY A 7 -12.99 10.38 -4.84
C GLY A 7 -13.28 10.32 -3.34
N ASP A 8 -13.16 11.48 -2.67
CA ASP A 8 -13.63 11.67 -1.30
C ASP A 8 -15.18 11.71 -1.23
N GLU A 9 -15.75 12.05 -0.07
CA GLU A 9 -17.20 12.15 0.12
C GLU A 9 -17.89 13.20 -0.78
N SER A 10 -17.12 14.15 -1.34
CA SER A 10 -17.60 15.15 -2.32
C SER A 10 -17.36 14.70 -3.77
N GLY A 11 -16.64 13.61 -3.99
CA GLY A 11 -16.19 13.13 -5.30
C GLY A 11 -14.92 13.81 -5.81
N ALA A 12 -14.21 14.58 -4.98
CA ALA A 12 -12.93 15.19 -5.32
C ALA A 12 -11.80 14.16 -5.29
N GLU A 13 -10.79 14.31 -6.14
CA GLU A 13 -9.59 13.48 -6.07
C GLU A 13 -8.73 13.87 -4.86
N TRP A 14 -8.01 12.90 -4.30
CA TRP A 14 -7.20 13.11 -3.11
C TRP A 14 -5.96 12.20 -3.07
N VAL A 15 -4.94 12.66 -2.34
CA VAL A 15 -3.84 11.85 -1.82
C VAL A 15 -3.70 12.17 -0.34
N GLU A 16 -3.51 11.15 0.50
CA GLU A 16 -3.16 11.33 1.89
C GLU A 16 -1.68 11.02 2.13
N LEU A 17 -1.00 11.90 2.85
CA LEU A 17 0.34 11.66 3.38
C LEU A 17 0.25 11.19 4.84
N TYR A 18 1.16 10.29 5.22
CA TYR A 18 1.26 9.75 6.58
C TYR A 18 2.62 10.06 7.20
N ASN A 19 2.63 10.53 8.45
CA ASN A 19 3.84 10.88 9.18
C ASN A 19 4.32 9.70 10.06
N LEU A 20 5.56 9.26 9.82
CA LEU A 20 6.25 8.27 10.65
C LEU A 20 6.87 8.89 11.90
N ASN A 21 7.14 10.20 11.91
CA ASN A 21 7.70 10.88 13.07
C ASN A 21 6.66 11.01 14.20
N PRO A 22 7.09 11.01 15.48
CA PRO A 22 6.18 11.13 16.64
C PRO A 22 5.69 12.57 16.91
N GLY A 23 5.90 13.49 15.97
CA GLY A 23 5.56 14.90 16.07
C GLY A 23 5.57 15.59 14.70
N ILE A 24 5.22 16.87 14.69
CA ILE A 24 5.00 17.66 13.46
C ILE A 24 6.21 17.61 12.52
N THR A 25 5.97 17.18 11.28
CA THR A 25 6.96 17.25 10.19
C THR A 25 6.58 18.41 9.25
N PRO A 26 7.46 19.40 9.00
CA PRO A 26 7.22 20.41 7.98
C PRO A 26 7.38 19.81 6.58
N LEU A 27 6.57 20.29 5.63
CA LEU A 27 6.62 19.95 4.21
C LEU A 27 7.23 21.09 3.38
N THR A 28 7.96 22.03 4.01
CA THR A 28 8.65 23.13 3.33
C THR A 28 9.53 22.60 2.19
N ASP A 29 9.44 23.23 1.02
CA ASP A 29 10.17 22.87 -0.21
C ASP A 29 9.90 21.45 -0.75
N CYS A 30 8.91 20.72 -0.20
CA CYS A 30 8.42 19.47 -0.77
C CYS A 30 7.53 19.72 -2.00
N ILE A 31 7.52 18.76 -2.92
CA ILE A 31 6.62 18.74 -4.09
C ILE A 31 5.97 17.37 -4.20
N LEU A 32 4.63 17.34 -4.23
CA LEU A 32 3.83 16.17 -4.54
C LEU A 32 3.45 16.20 -6.02
N TYR A 33 4.07 15.36 -6.83
CA TYR A 33 3.69 15.12 -8.22
C TYR A 33 2.58 14.06 -8.26
N LEU A 34 1.60 14.29 -9.13
CA LEU A 34 0.39 13.48 -9.23
C LEU A 34 0.25 12.85 -10.62
N HIS A 35 1.35 12.77 -11.36
CA HIS A 35 1.38 12.18 -12.70
C HIS A 35 2.72 11.50 -13.04
N GLU A 36 2.66 10.45 -13.87
CA GLU A 36 3.79 9.69 -14.40
C GLU A 36 4.81 10.56 -15.16
N THR A 37 4.33 11.50 -15.99
CA THR A 37 5.22 12.47 -16.66
C THR A 37 5.35 13.77 -15.86
N ASN A 38 6.55 14.35 -15.83
CA ASN A 38 6.81 15.61 -15.12
C ASN A 38 6.09 16.79 -15.80
N ASN A 39 4.85 17.07 -15.37
CA ASN A 39 3.99 18.10 -15.92
C ASN A 39 3.57 19.13 -14.82
N ASN A 40 2.41 19.77 -14.97
CA ASN A 40 1.88 20.77 -14.04
C ASN A 40 0.88 20.21 -12.99
N GLN A 41 0.54 18.91 -13.02
CA GLN A 41 -0.29 18.24 -12.02
C GLN A 41 0.57 17.93 -10.78
N LYS A 42 0.82 18.96 -9.98
CA LYS A 42 1.64 18.86 -8.77
C LYS A 42 1.23 19.91 -7.73
N VAL A 43 1.42 19.56 -6.47
CA VAL A 43 1.23 20.45 -5.32
C VAL A 43 2.61 20.80 -4.77
N VAL A 44 2.93 22.10 -4.76
CA VAL A 44 4.16 22.64 -4.18
C VAL A 44 3.82 23.13 -2.77
N PHE A 45 4.51 22.60 -1.77
CA PHE A 45 4.24 22.94 -0.38
C PHE A 45 5.04 24.17 0.08
N SER A 46 4.44 24.94 0.97
CA SER A 46 4.96 26.18 1.54
C SER A 46 5.36 26.01 3.01
N GLN A 47 5.99 27.03 3.60
CA GLN A 47 6.40 27.03 5.02
C GLN A 47 5.22 26.83 6.00
N GLU A 48 4.01 27.22 5.60
CA GLU A 48 2.77 27.01 6.36
C GLU A 48 2.21 25.57 6.24
N ASN A 49 2.92 24.68 5.55
CA ASN A 49 2.46 23.31 5.32
C ASN A 49 3.29 22.33 6.12
N PHE A 50 2.64 21.73 7.11
CA PHE A 50 3.16 20.65 7.93
C PHE A 50 2.17 19.48 7.97
N ILE A 51 2.62 18.33 8.46
CA ILE A 51 1.81 17.14 8.78
C ILE A 51 2.02 16.76 10.25
N GLU A 52 0.93 16.54 10.97
CA GLU A 52 0.94 15.97 12.33
C GLU A 52 1.01 14.45 12.27
N LYS A 53 -0.07 13.80 11.82
CA LYS A 53 -0.13 12.34 11.65
C LYS A 53 -0.61 11.91 10.28
N PHE A 54 -1.73 12.48 9.83
CA PHE A 54 -2.27 12.36 8.48
C PHE A 54 -2.33 13.73 7.83
N LYS A 55 -2.32 13.79 6.50
CA LYS A 55 -2.61 15.00 5.74
C LYS A 55 -3.23 14.67 4.40
N VAL A 56 -4.54 14.91 4.30
CA VAL A 56 -5.26 14.94 3.02
C VAL A 56 -4.80 16.14 2.20
N ILE A 57 -4.57 15.91 0.91
CA ILE A 57 -4.51 16.91 -0.13
C ILE A 57 -5.57 16.50 -1.16
N SER A 58 -6.60 17.33 -1.37
CA SER A 58 -7.66 17.07 -2.35
C SER A 58 -7.93 18.27 -3.26
N TRP A 59 -8.53 18.02 -4.42
CA TRP A 59 -8.82 19.04 -5.43
C TRP A 59 -10.01 18.67 -6.34
N ASP A 60 -10.72 19.70 -6.80
CA ASP A 60 -11.73 19.57 -7.85
C ASP A 60 -11.04 19.37 -9.22
N GLY A 61 -11.06 18.16 -9.77
CA GLY A 61 -10.50 17.90 -11.09
C GLY A 61 -10.34 16.43 -11.46
N SER A 62 -9.58 16.21 -12.53
CA SER A 62 -9.10 14.90 -12.96
C SER A 62 -7.59 14.96 -13.23
N TRP A 63 -6.80 14.95 -12.16
CA TRP A 63 -5.34 14.94 -12.19
C TRP A 63 -4.79 13.52 -12.10
N LEU A 64 -5.43 12.63 -11.33
CA LEU A 64 -5.06 11.22 -11.22
C LEU A 64 -5.78 10.40 -12.30
N ASN A 65 -5.02 9.69 -13.13
CA ASN A 65 -5.65 8.89 -14.18
C ASN A 65 -6.32 7.63 -13.59
N ASN A 66 -7.63 7.51 -13.81
CA ASN A 66 -8.47 6.36 -13.39
C ASN A 66 -7.97 4.99 -13.91
N SER A 67 -7.18 4.96 -14.98
CA SER A 67 -6.56 3.73 -15.48
C SER A 67 -5.30 3.32 -14.71
N GLY A 68 -4.55 4.29 -14.18
CA GLY A 68 -3.24 4.11 -13.59
C GLY A 68 -2.46 5.41 -13.68
N ASP A 69 -1.72 5.75 -12.64
CA ASP A 69 -0.82 6.91 -12.65
C ASP A 69 0.32 6.76 -11.62
N ARG A 70 1.21 7.75 -11.53
CA ARG A 70 2.28 7.81 -10.52
C ARG A 70 2.16 9.01 -9.58
N VAL A 71 1.95 8.73 -8.31
CA VAL A 71 2.08 9.69 -7.21
C VAL A 71 3.53 9.67 -6.71
N ARG A 72 4.15 10.84 -6.51
CA ARG A 72 5.52 10.95 -6.01
C ARG A 72 5.71 12.18 -5.12
N LEU A 73 6.14 11.99 -3.88
CA LEU A 73 6.53 13.06 -2.96
C LEU A 73 8.06 13.21 -2.99
N GLU A 74 8.55 14.37 -3.42
CA GLU A 74 9.96 14.76 -3.33
C GLU A 74 10.13 15.78 -2.19
N CYS A 75 11.10 15.58 -1.30
CA CYS A 75 11.43 16.48 -0.19
C CYS A 75 12.95 16.57 -0.02
N GLY A 76 13.62 17.44 -0.79
CA GLY A 76 15.08 17.54 -0.79
C GLY A 76 15.74 16.25 -1.30
N SER A 77 16.36 15.47 -0.41
CA SER A 77 16.93 14.15 -0.71
C SER A 77 16.00 12.98 -0.40
N PHE A 78 14.86 13.21 0.25
CA PHE A 78 13.83 12.19 0.47
C PHE A 78 12.93 12.06 -0.75
N THR A 79 12.51 10.84 -1.08
CA THR A 79 11.46 10.58 -2.08
C THR A 79 10.67 9.34 -1.69
N ASP A 80 9.33 9.42 -1.79
CA ASP A 80 8.45 8.24 -1.82
C ASP A 80 7.59 8.28 -3.10
N SER A 81 7.23 7.11 -3.65
CA SER A 81 6.39 7.04 -4.85
C SER A 81 5.52 5.77 -4.93
N LEU A 82 4.33 5.94 -5.48
CA LEU A 82 3.37 4.91 -5.83
C LEU A 82 3.05 5.02 -7.32
N SER A 83 3.41 4.01 -8.13
CA SER A 83 2.79 3.76 -9.43
C SER A 83 1.65 2.76 -9.25
N TYR A 84 0.49 3.00 -9.86
CA TYR A 84 -0.66 2.09 -9.78
C TYR A 84 -1.33 1.85 -11.14
N GLY A 85 -2.14 0.80 -11.22
CA GLY A 85 -2.94 0.48 -12.40
C GLY A 85 -2.08 0.20 -13.64
N ASP A 86 -2.43 0.84 -14.75
CA ASP A 86 -1.81 0.68 -16.07
C ASP A 86 -0.49 1.48 -16.24
N ALA A 87 0.02 2.17 -15.21
CA ALA A 87 1.25 2.98 -15.25
C ALA A 87 2.56 2.16 -15.24
N THR A 88 3.66 2.78 -15.69
CA THR A 88 4.99 2.14 -15.66
C THR A 88 5.47 1.93 -14.21
N GLU A 89 6.11 0.80 -13.94
CA GLU A 89 6.54 0.36 -12.59
C GLU A 89 5.38 0.22 -11.58
N SER A 90 4.14 0.06 -12.06
CA SER A 90 2.95 -0.18 -11.23
C SER A 90 3.14 -1.36 -10.26
N VAL A 91 3.00 -1.07 -8.96
CA VAL A 91 3.17 -2.06 -7.86
C VAL A 91 1.84 -2.63 -7.37
N VAL A 92 0.72 -2.05 -7.79
CA VAL A 92 -0.64 -2.40 -7.34
C VAL A 92 -1.64 -2.04 -8.44
N SER A 93 -2.66 -2.87 -8.63
CA SER A 93 -3.76 -2.54 -9.56
C SER A 93 -4.47 -1.24 -9.15
N LYS A 94 -5.18 -0.60 -10.09
CA LYS A 94 -6.05 0.53 -9.78
C LYS A 94 -7.17 0.13 -8.79
N PRO A 95 -7.68 1.05 -7.95
CA PRO A 95 -8.78 0.74 -7.05
C PRO A 95 -10.08 0.51 -7.84
N ASN A 96 -11.02 -0.18 -7.18
CA ASN A 96 -12.40 -0.29 -7.65
C ASN A 96 -13.24 0.88 -7.12
N GLU A 97 -14.49 0.99 -7.58
CA GLU A 97 -15.47 1.97 -7.09
C GLU A 97 -15.65 1.81 -5.56
N GLY A 98 -15.57 2.91 -4.81
CA GLY A 98 -15.56 2.94 -3.34
C GLY A 98 -14.27 2.49 -2.64
N GLY A 99 -13.26 1.99 -3.35
CA GLY A 99 -11.96 1.56 -2.80
C GLY A 99 -10.83 2.57 -3.02
N SER A 100 -9.70 2.36 -2.34
CA SER A 100 -8.48 3.18 -2.46
C SER A 100 -7.21 2.32 -2.46
N ILE A 101 -6.03 2.96 -2.45
CA ILE A 101 -4.73 2.31 -2.25
C ILE A 101 -4.11 2.87 -0.97
N GLY A 102 -3.53 2.00 -0.14
CA GLY A 102 -2.86 2.36 1.11
C GLY A 102 -1.66 1.47 1.42
N ARG A 103 -0.77 1.90 2.34
CA ARG A 103 0.34 1.07 2.84
C ARG A 103 -0.11 0.29 4.08
N SER A 104 0.22 -0.99 4.16
CA SER A 104 -0.01 -1.79 5.38
C SER A 104 1.24 -2.58 5.80
N PRO A 105 1.87 -2.29 6.96
CA PRO A 105 1.55 -1.21 7.89
C PRO A 105 1.75 0.20 7.31
N ASP A 106 1.14 1.21 7.93
CA ASP A 106 1.23 2.60 7.47
C ASP A 106 2.68 3.08 7.32
N GLY A 107 2.97 3.80 6.22
CA GLY A 107 4.26 4.42 5.92
C GLY A 107 5.45 3.46 5.68
N THR A 108 5.37 2.20 6.08
CA THR A 108 6.50 1.25 6.05
C THR A 108 6.22 -0.03 5.28
N GLY A 109 4.95 -0.45 5.17
CA GLY A 109 4.55 -1.64 4.44
C GLY A 109 4.38 -1.43 2.94
N ASN A 110 4.09 -2.53 2.23
CA ASN A 110 3.75 -2.50 0.81
C ASN A 110 2.41 -1.79 0.57
N PHE A 111 2.19 -1.34 -0.66
CA PHE A 111 0.89 -0.83 -1.10
C PHE A 111 -0.09 -1.97 -1.40
N TYR A 112 -1.35 -1.79 -1.01
CA TYR A 112 -2.44 -2.73 -1.24
C TYR A 112 -3.71 -2.00 -1.67
N LEU A 113 -4.62 -2.73 -2.33
CA LEU A 113 -5.99 -2.29 -2.52
C LEU A 113 -6.76 -2.36 -1.20
N LEU A 114 -7.39 -1.25 -0.82
CA LEU A 114 -8.31 -1.19 0.31
C LEU A 114 -9.75 -1.35 -0.19
N SER A 115 -10.56 -2.09 0.56
CA SER A 115 -11.99 -2.33 0.25
C SER A 115 -12.91 -1.15 0.58
N TYR A 116 -12.38 -0.11 1.24
CA TYR A 116 -13.04 1.15 1.54
C TYR A 116 -11.98 2.25 1.74
N VAL A 117 -12.41 3.51 1.68
CA VAL A 117 -11.57 4.70 1.89
C VAL A 117 -11.28 4.92 3.38
N THR A 118 -10.01 5.22 3.73
CA THR A 118 -9.52 5.40 5.12
C THR A 118 -8.92 6.79 5.36
N ILE A 119 -9.60 7.85 4.91
CA ILE A 119 -9.14 9.24 5.04
C ILE A 119 -8.99 9.66 6.52
N ASN A 120 -7.82 10.23 6.88
CA ASN A 120 -7.37 10.58 8.23
C ASN A 120 -7.33 9.42 9.24
N GLU A 121 -7.34 8.17 8.78
CA GLU A 121 -7.29 6.97 9.63
C GLU A 121 -6.19 6.00 9.17
N ALA A 122 -5.82 5.06 10.04
CA ALA A 122 -4.85 4.01 9.69
C ALA A 122 -5.40 3.15 8.54
N ASN A 123 -4.54 2.80 7.58
CA ASN A 123 -4.97 1.98 6.45
C ASN A 123 -5.42 0.59 6.92
N ALA A 124 -6.52 0.09 6.36
CA ALA A 124 -7.04 -1.22 6.71
C ALA A 124 -6.02 -2.33 6.39
N VAL A 125 -5.91 -3.33 7.27
CA VAL A 125 -5.14 -4.54 6.98
C VAL A 125 -5.71 -5.18 5.72
N PRO A 126 -4.90 -5.47 4.69
CA PRO A 126 -5.41 -5.97 3.41
C PRO A 126 -6.13 -7.30 3.60
N PRO A 127 -7.22 -7.56 2.84
CA PRO A 127 -7.98 -8.79 2.97
C PRO A 127 -7.08 -10.00 2.72
N THR A 128 -7.00 -10.89 3.71
CA THR A 128 -6.27 -12.14 3.57
C THR A 128 -6.89 -12.95 2.43
N LEU A 129 -6.04 -13.44 1.52
CA LEU A 129 -6.50 -14.30 0.43
C LEU A 129 -7.07 -15.58 1.03
N SER A 130 -8.41 -15.68 1.07
CA SER A 130 -9.11 -16.90 1.43
C SER A 130 -8.59 -18.03 0.54
N PRO A 131 -8.23 -19.20 1.10
CA PRO A 131 -7.63 -20.28 0.31
C PRO A 131 -8.59 -20.67 -0.81
N ARG A 132 -8.14 -20.50 -2.06
CA ARG A 132 -8.88 -20.97 -3.24
C ARG A 132 -9.27 -22.43 -2.99
N PRO A 133 -10.55 -22.82 -3.17
CA PRO A 133 -10.96 -24.20 -2.97
C PRO A 133 -10.10 -25.10 -3.86
N THR A 134 -9.39 -26.04 -3.24
CA THR A 134 -8.52 -26.97 -3.94
C THR A 134 -9.35 -27.75 -4.95
N ASP A 135 -8.96 -27.72 -6.22
CA ASP A 135 -9.66 -28.45 -7.27
C ASP A 135 -9.76 -29.94 -6.88
N SER A 136 -10.99 -30.47 -6.86
CA SER A 136 -11.30 -31.81 -6.34
C SER A 136 -10.46 -32.87 -7.06
N PRO A 137 -9.86 -33.85 -6.36
CA PRO A 137 -8.86 -34.75 -6.92
C PRO A 137 -9.37 -35.46 -8.17
N THR A 138 -8.76 -35.14 -9.31
CA THR A 138 -9.09 -35.71 -10.63
C THR A 138 -9.10 -37.23 -10.56
N SER A 139 -10.19 -37.86 -11.00
CA SER A 139 -10.37 -39.30 -10.88
C SER A 139 -9.20 -40.06 -11.52
N THR A 140 -8.49 -40.86 -10.72
CA THR A 140 -7.31 -41.62 -11.14
C THR A 140 -7.64 -42.45 -12.38
N PRO A 141 -6.85 -42.34 -13.47
CA PRO A 141 -7.15 -43.10 -14.69
C PRO A 141 -7.15 -44.59 -14.40
N LYS A 142 -8.25 -45.26 -14.78
CA LYS A 142 -8.40 -46.72 -14.62
C LYS A 142 -7.21 -47.42 -15.31
N PRO A 143 -6.52 -48.37 -14.65
CA PRO A 143 -5.33 -49.00 -15.22
C PRO A 143 -5.65 -49.64 -16.56
N THR A 144 -4.94 -49.19 -17.60
CA THR A 144 -5.02 -49.76 -18.95
C THR A 144 -4.39 -51.15 -18.93
N ASN A 145 -5.10 -52.17 -19.43
CA ASN A 145 -4.55 -53.52 -19.56
C ASN A 145 -3.36 -53.48 -20.54
N THR A 146 -2.13 -53.55 -20.02
CA THR A 146 -0.92 -53.67 -20.83
C THR A 146 -0.88 -55.04 -21.50
N SER A 147 -0.79 -55.05 -22.83
CA SER A 147 -0.63 -56.28 -23.61
C SER A 147 0.70 -56.96 -23.27
N THR A 148 0.65 -58.23 -22.89
CA THR A 148 1.85 -59.05 -22.62
C THR A 148 2.85 -58.95 -23.78
N PRO A 149 4.13 -58.61 -23.54
CA PRO A 149 5.12 -58.54 -24.62
C PRO A 149 5.34 -59.92 -25.24
N PRO A 150 5.64 -59.99 -26.56
CA PRO A 150 5.94 -61.26 -27.21
C PRO A 150 7.21 -61.90 -26.63
N PRO A 151 7.31 -63.24 -26.63
CA PRO A 151 8.46 -63.94 -26.04
C PRO A 151 9.76 -63.56 -26.75
N THR A 152 10.76 -63.17 -25.96
CA THR A 152 12.07 -62.77 -26.46
C THR A 152 12.83 -63.94 -27.08
N SER A 153 13.56 -63.68 -28.16
CA SER A 153 14.34 -64.70 -28.86
C SER A 153 15.55 -65.14 -28.02
N LYS A 154 15.89 -66.43 -28.16
CA LYS A 154 16.94 -67.13 -27.41
C LYS A 154 18.31 -66.41 -27.56
N PRO A 155 19.08 -66.22 -26.47
CA PRO A 155 20.36 -65.50 -26.52
C PRO A 155 21.36 -66.16 -27.48
N SER A 156 22.01 -65.31 -28.30
CA SER A 156 23.11 -65.73 -29.18
C SER A 156 24.39 -65.96 -28.36
N LYS A 157 25.31 -66.79 -28.89
CA LYS A 157 26.58 -67.10 -28.21
C LYS A 157 27.57 -65.95 -28.35
N THR A 158 28.04 -65.42 -27.22
CA THR A 158 29.12 -64.43 -27.15
C THR A 158 30.42 -64.97 -27.75
N PRO A 159 31.10 -64.25 -28.66
CA PRO A 159 32.43 -64.63 -29.14
C PRO A 159 33.52 -64.37 -28.08
N THR A 160 34.54 -65.21 -28.06
CA THR A 160 35.65 -65.19 -27.10
C THR A 160 36.51 -63.91 -27.23
N PRO A 161 36.93 -63.26 -26.12
CA PRO A 161 37.83 -62.11 -26.18
C PRO A 161 39.27 -62.52 -26.54
N THR A 162 39.88 -61.83 -27.49
CA THR A 162 41.31 -61.98 -27.84
C THR A 162 42.18 -61.18 -26.88
N ALA A 163 43.21 -61.81 -26.31
CA ALA A 163 44.15 -61.13 -25.41
C ALA A 163 44.95 -60.03 -26.13
N LYS A 164 45.11 -58.87 -25.49
CA LYS A 164 46.04 -57.81 -25.92
C LYS A 164 47.13 -57.63 -24.86
N LYS A 165 48.36 -57.41 -25.34
CA LYS A 165 49.62 -57.53 -24.59
C LYS A 165 49.89 -56.33 -23.67
N GLU A 166 50.43 -56.59 -22.48
CA GLU A 166 50.89 -55.59 -21.51
C GLU A 166 52.28 -55.01 -21.87
N THR A 167 52.52 -53.77 -21.44
CA THR A 167 53.85 -53.16 -21.26
C THR A 167 53.75 -52.12 -20.12
N GLY A 168 54.62 -52.19 -19.10
CA GLY A 168 54.74 -51.16 -18.03
C GLY A 168 55.79 -50.08 -18.37
N VAL A 169 56.32 -49.28 -17.43
CA VAL A 169 56.15 -49.24 -15.95
C VAL A 169 56.11 -47.74 -15.47
N PRO A 170 56.47 -47.27 -14.23
CA PRO A 170 55.87 -46.04 -13.65
C PRO A 170 56.84 -44.81 -13.59
N THR A 171 56.44 -43.72 -12.89
CA THR A 171 57.27 -42.97 -11.89
C THR A 171 56.49 -41.87 -11.13
N ASN A 172 56.62 -41.87 -9.80
CA ASN A 172 56.41 -40.88 -8.69
C ASN A 172 55.44 -39.66 -8.71
N PRO A 173 54.99 -39.22 -7.50
CA PRO A 173 54.29 -37.95 -7.23
C PRO A 173 55.20 -36.82 -6.68
N VAL A 174 54.65 -35.60 -6.63
CA VAL A 174 55.14 -34.38 -5.93
C VAL A 174 53.88 -33.67 -5.39
N GLU A 175 53.61 -33.66 -4.09
CA GLU A 175 54.07 -32.70 -3.06
C GLU A 175 53.56 -31.25 -3.23
N ALA A 176 52.76 -30.81 -2.26
CA ALA A 176 52.54 -29.42 -1.91
C ALA A 176 52.15 -29.33 -0.42
N LYS A 177 52.80 -28.42 0.31
CA LYS A 177 52.42 -27.92 1.64
C LYS A 177 51.78 -26.52 1.45
N ASP A 178 51.45 -25.68 2.43
CA ASP A 178 51.50 -25.66 3.91
C ASP A 178 50.09 -25.16 4.41
N ASP A 179 49.74 -24.89 5.68
CA ASP A 179 50.50 -24.84 6.92
C ASP A 179 49.62 -25.07 8.20
N THR A 180 50.32 -25.33 9.30
CA THR A 180 50.15 -24.93 10.73
C THR A 180 49.14 -23.79 11.04
N THR A 181 48.46 -23.69 12.21
CA THR A 181 48.40 -24.46 13.48
C THR A 181 46.93 -24.93 13.78
N GLU A 182 46.34 -25.16 14.97
CA GLU A 182 46.72 -25.03 16.40
C GLU A 182 46.07 -26.12 17.31
N ASN A 183 46.06 -25.90 18.63
CA ASN A 183 45.84 -26.91 19.68
C ASN A 183 44.39 -27.05 20.17
N GLU A 184 43.99 -28.32 20.35
CA GLU A 184 43.42 -28.91 21.58
C GLU A 184 42.78 -28.02 22.67
N ILE A 185 41.55 -28.36 23.07
CA ILE A 185 41.18 -28.74 24.45
C ILE A 185 39.86 -29.55 24.43
N VAL A 186 39.72 -30.50 25.38
CA VAL A 186 38.63 -31.47 25.45
C VAL A 186 37.98 -31.44 26.84
N LEU A 187 36.64 -31.49 26.96
CA LEU A 187 35.88 -32.43 27.83
C LEU A 187 34.36 -32.16 27.89
N SER A 188 33.60 -33.26 27.82
CA SER A 188 32.41 -33.64 28.63
C SER A 188 31.22 -32.70 28.87
N GLY A 189 30.00 -33.22 28.67
CA GLY A 189 28.75 -32.59 29.11
C GLY A 189 27.46 -33.31 28.69
N ASP A 190 27.25 -34.56 29.09
CA ASP A 190 25.98 -35.28 28.85
C ASP A 190 24.98 -35.06 30.00
N ASN A 191 23.76 -34.59 29.68
CA ASN A 191 22.50 -35.10 30.25
C ASN A 191 21.23 -34.51 29.60
N GLN A 192 20.46 -35.40 28.95
CA GLN A 192 19.03 -35.67 29.18
C GLN A 192 17.98 -34.54 29.45
N THR A 193 16.96 -34.55 28.56
CA THR A 193 15.50 -34.50 28.82
C THR A 193 14.77 -33.25 29.40
N GLU A 194 13.89 -32.73 28.53
CA GLU A 194 12.46 -32.37 28.77
C GLU A 194 12.02 -31.10 29.55
N VAL A 195 10.81 -30.68 29.17
CA VAL A 195 9.88 -29.66 29.73
C VAL A 195 10.40 -28.23 29.98
N LEU A 196 9.98 -27.32 29.09
CA LEU A 196 9.71 -25.92 29.46
C LEU A 196 8.33 -25.50 28.93
N GLY A 197 7.33 -25.46 29.83
CA GLY A 197 6.04 -24.82 29.54
C GLY A 197 6.12 -23.31 29.75
N ILE A 198 5.55 -22.53 28.83
CA ILE A 198 5.45 -21.08 29.00
C ILE A 198 4.32 -20.72 29.97
N GLN A 199 4.64 -19.88 30.96
CA GLN A 199 3.74 -19.42 31.99
C GLN A 199 2.90 -18.24 31.46
N GLU A 200 1.57 -18.37 31.48
CA GLU A 200 0.66 -17.27 31.14
C GLU A 200 0.62 -16.21 32.27
N THR A 201 1.52 -15.23 32.20
CA THR A 201 1.51 -14.07 33.10
C THR A 201 0.40 -13.09 32.68
N SER A 202 -0.85 -13.46 33.00
CA SER A 202 -2.02 -12.62 32.78
C SER A 202 -1.98 -11.39 33.69
N LEU A 203 -1.59 -10.24 33.13
CA LEU A 203 -1.68 -8.95 33.81
C LEU A 203 -3.14 -8.47 33.83
N GLN A 204 -3.70 -8.41 35.04
CA GLN A 204 -5.07 -7.94 35.28
C GLN A 204 -5.17 -6.45 34.99
N ASN A 205 -5.95 -6.08 33.97
CA ASN A 205 -6.39 -4.70 33.78
C ASN A 205 -7.67 -4.44 34.59
N LEU A 206 -7.72 -3.33 35.34
CA LEU A 206 -8.85 -2.96 36.20
C LEU A 206 -9.36 -1.55 35.87
N SER A 207 -10.65 -1.33 36.14
CA SER A 207 -11.33 -0.02 36.18
C SER A 207 -11.72 0.58 34.80
N PRO A 208 -12.72 1.48 34.72
CA PRO A 208 -14.12 1.07 34.86
C PRO A 208 -15.07 1.67 33.78
N THR A 209 -16.25 1.06 33.65
CA THR A 209 -17.32 1.47 32.74
C THR A 209 -18.19 2.63 33.27
N PRO A 210 -18.51 3.62 32.42
CA PRO A 210 -19.77 4.36 32.48
C PRO A 210 -20.79 3.82 31.45
N THR A 211 -22.07 3.75 31.82
CA THR A 211 -23.17 3.17 31.01
C THR A 211 -24.26 4.21 30.75
N GLU A 212 -25.11 3.93 29.75
CA GLU A 212 -26.30 4.69 29.29
C GLU A 212 -26.03 5.84 28.28
N LYS A 213 -26.89 6.08 27.28
CA LYS A 213 -28.15 5.41 26.89
C LYS A 213 -28.37 5.44 25.37
N ASN A 214 -29.22 4.53 24.87
CA ASN A 214 -29.74 4.57 23.50
C ASN A 214 -30.68 5.78 23.29
N ASP A 215 -30.77 6.28 22.05
CA ASP A 215 -31.93 5.97 21.19
C ASP A 215 -31.78 6.53 19.77
N GLY A 216 -32.29 5.78 18.79
CA GLY A 216 -32.25 6.15 17.38
C GLY A 216 -33.61 6.61 16.85
N SER A 217 -33.71 7.87 16.42
CA SER A 217 -34.68 8.31 15.39
C SER A 217 -34.21 9.61 14.72
N GLY A 218 -34.75 9.92 13.54
CA GLY A 218 -34.25 11.00 12.69
C GLY A 218 -34.28 12.39 13.34
N LYS A 219 -33.12 13.07 13.36
CA LYS A 219 -32.95 14.43 13.90
C LYS A 219 -33.80 15.45 13.12
N LYS A 220 -35.01 15.74 13.61
CA LYS A 220 -35.80 16.90 13.19
C LYS A 220 -35.15 18.16 13.80
N PHE A 221 -34.51 18.98 12.96
CA PHE A 221 -33.91 20.23 13.41
C PHE A 221 -34.97 21.16 14.05
N PRO A 222 -34.68 21.82 15.19
CA PRO A 222 -35.62 22.73 15.81
C PRO A 222 -35.82 23.97 14.92
N ILE A 223 -37.05 24.18 14.44
CA ILE A 223 -37.39 25.18 13.42
C ILE A 223 -36.94 26.61 13.79
N MET A 224 -36.93 26.95 15.09
CA MET A 224 -36.44 28.24 15.59
C MET A 224 -34.96 28.53 15.27
N ALA A 225 -34.10 27.50 15.20
CA ALA A 225 -32.69 27.70 14.86
C ALA A 225 -32.52 28.17 13.41
N GLY A 226 -33.30 27.62 12.47
CA GLY A 226 -33.28 28.02 11.06
C GLY A 226 -33.71 29.48 10.86
N ILE A 227 -34.74 29.92 11.59
CA ILE A 227 -35.23 31.32 11.54
C ILE A 227 -34.13 32.31 11.95
N LEU A 228 -33.37 32.01 13.01
CA LEU A 228 -32.29 32.87 13.49
C LEU A 228 -31.12 32.96 12.49
N ILE A 229 -30.76 31.85 11.83
CA ILE A 229 -29.71 31.84 10.80
C ILE A 229 -30.10 32.72 9.60
N VAL A 230 -31.34 32.57 9.09
CA VAL A 230 -31.84 33.37 7.97
C VAL A 230 -31.92 34.86 8.33
N ALA A 231 -32.36 35.19 9.55
CA ALA A 231 -32.37 36.57 10.04
C ALA A 231 -30.96 37.18 10.12
N GLY A 232 -29.97 36.42 10.61
CA GLY A 232 -28.57 36.86 10.67
C GLY A 232 -27.98 37.17 9.28
N ILE A 233 -28.22 36.31 8.29
CA ILE A 233 -27.77 36.52 6.89
C ILE A 233 -28.47 37.75 6.27
N GLY A 234 -29.75 37.96 6.57
CA GLY A 234 -30.48 39.16 6.13
C GLY A 234 -29.88 40.46 6.69
N LEU A 235 -29.52 40.47 7.97
CA LEU A 235 -28.93 41.65 8.63
C LEU A 235 -27.52 41.98 8.12
N THR A 236 -26.66 40.98 7.90
CA THR A 236 -25.33 41.23 7.32
C THR A 236 -25.44 41.72 5.87
N GLY A 237 -26.30 41.12 5.05
CA GLY A 237 -26.57 41.58 3.68
C GLY A 237 -27.06 43.04 3.64
N ALA A 238 -27.96 43.42 4.54
CA ALA A 238 -28.46 44.79 4.65
C ALA A 238 -27.35 45.80 5.03
N ALA A 239 -26.41 45.42 5.90
CA ALA A 239 -25.30 46.28 6.30
C ALA A 239 -24.31 46.56 5.16
N PHE A 240 -24.04 45.58 4.29
CA PHE A 240 -23.13 45.76 3.14
C PHE A 240 -23.79 46.40 1.90
N TYR A 241 -25.12 46.30 1.76
CA TYR A 241 -25.89 46.88 0.64
C TYR A 241 -25.53 48.35 0.27
N PRO A 242 -25.43 49.33 1.19
CA PRO A 242 -25.11 50.72 0.83
C PRO A 242 -23.72 50.89 0.20
N ILE A 243 -22.76 50.01 0.50
CA ILE A 243 -21.39 50.05 -0.06
C ILE A 243 -21.43 49.65 -1.54
N PHE A 244 -22.14 48.56 -1.86
CA PHE A 244 -22.34 48.13 -3.26
C PHE A 244 -23.20 49.14 -4.04
N ARG A 245 -24.23 49.74 -3.43
CA ARG A 245 -25.04 50.79 -4.06
C ARG A 245 -24.21 52.02 -4.44
N LYS A 246 -23.27 52.46 -3.58
CA LYS A 246 -22.34 53.57 -3.92
C LYS A 246 -21.46 53.25 -5.14
N ARG A 247 -20.92 52.03 -5.24
CA ARG A 247 -20.04 51.64 -6.36
C ARG A 247 -20.73 51.73 -7.73
N ARG A 248 -22.03 51.39 -7.85
CA ARG A 248 -22.77 51.47 -9.14
C ARG A 248 -22.93 52.90 -9.71
N LEU A 249 -22.84 53.94 -8.88
CA LEU A 249 -22.90 55.33 -9.36
C LEU A 249 -21.57 55.77 -10.01
N SER A 250 -20.42 55.34 -9.48
CA SER A 250 -19.11 55.77 -9.98
C SER A 250 -18.76 55.27 -11.39
N TYR A 251 -19.33 54.15 -11.84
CA TYR A 251 -19.09 53.63 -13.21
C TYR A 251 -19.82 54.45 -14.29
N ASN A 252 -20.95 55.08 -13.96
CA ASN A 252 -21.73 55.87 -14.91
C ASN A 252 -21.20 57.31 -15.09
N LEU A 253 -20.23 57.74 -14.28
CA LEU A 253 -19.67 59.10 -14.31
C LEU A 253 -18.29 59.20 -15.00
N LYS A 254 -17.81 58.12 -15.62
CA LYS A 254 -16.50 58.04 -16.30
C LYS A 254 -16.57 57.84 -17.82
N LEU A 255 -17.74 58.06 -18.44
CA LEU A 255 -17.94 57.87 -19.88
C LEU A 255 -18.27 59.17 -20.65
N PHE A 256 -18.07 60.35 -20.04
CA PHE A 256 -18.21 61.64 -20.71
C PHE A 256 -17.08 62.59 -20.29
N GLY A 257 -16.36 63.12 -21.29
CA GLY A 257 -15.07 63.82 -21.15
C GLY A 257 -13.90 62.82 -21.28
N TRP A 258 -12.98 62.98 -22.21
CA TRP A 258 -12.51 64.23 -22.86
C TRP A 258 -12.56 64.21 -24.39
N PHE A 259 -12.45 65.40 -24.98
CA PHE A 259 -11.95 65.68 -26.33
C PHE A 259 -10.42 65.86 -26.27
#